data_AF-V5ETL6-F1
#
_entry.id   AF-V5ETL6-F1
#
_cell.length_a   1.000
_cell.length_b   1.000
_cell.length_c   1.000
_cell.angle_alpha   90.00
_cell.angle_beta   90.00
_cell.angle_gamma   90.00
#
_symmetry.space_group_name_H-M   'P 1'
#
loop_
_entity.id
_entity.type
_entity.pdbx_description
1 polymer ?
#
loop_
_entity_poly.entity_id
_entity_poly.type
_entity_poly.pdbx_seq_one_letter_code
_entity_poly.pdbx_strand_id
1 'polypeptide(L)'
;MLGSTSPWAHAVLDPNTHLIPAARSFWPAFTSYFRSGKTLTHLATYKAYYADADPFHSAMAFCAFVSFYVWLMERITGNASQVDGLWTFLPLIYSIHFTVHKYFTYQPAKITLFHGIEHASVWDKVEPRLALMTALSVLWSARLTYNAIRRNMFKPGEEDYRWPLLRKTMSRPMWHLFSIFFIAIAQNILLAITALPNYLLLTTTSIKHTTAPVPHPVNKLILGDYILSALFVLNLTIQFYADQQQWNYQNYKRGKTPQEKPMPSALIEPKTGLPAREQVETPYSTPEDAKRGFVTKGLWAWSRHPNFACEQTTWWILYAFVPLTFLPTDLDFSKSHWSHFLNYAILAPLAMNALFLPSARYSEQVSAEKYPEYKDYQKRVGMFLPIDTLIRTVYYNVVASKEEKRRVEANVWGVSQNIKKKSQ
;
A
#
# COMPACT_ATOMS: atom_id res chain seq x y z
N MET A 1 6.39 -40.08 -24.90
CA MET A 1 6.35 -39.26 -23.67
C MET A 1 5.14 -38.35 -23.78
N LEU A 2 4.09 -38.61 -23.01
CA LEU A 2 2.92 -37.74 -22.94
C LEU A 2 3.38 -36.42 -22.33
N GLY A 3 3.51 -35.37 -23.15
CA GLY A 3 3.88 -34.05 -22.69
C GLY A 3 2.81 -33.55 -21.73
N SER A 4 3.15 -33.37 -20.45
CA SER A 4 2.25 -32.77 -19.50
C SER A 4 1.92 -31.37 -19.99
N THR A 5 0.69 -31.14 -20.43
CA THR A 5 0.17 -29.79 -20.66
C THR A 5 0.34 -29.01 -19.35
N SER A 6 1.14 -27.94 -19.38
CA SER A 6 1.34 -27.09 -18.19
C SER A 6 -0.01 -26.72 -17.60
N PRO A 7 -0.22 -26.81 -16.27
CA PRO A 7 -1.48 -26.42 -15.65
C PRO A 7 -1.68 -24.89 -15.64
N TRP A 8 -0.80 -24.13 -16.28
CA TRP A 8 -0.79 -22.68 -16.35
C TRP A 8 -1.02 -22.22 -17.79
N ALA A 9 -1.87 -21.21 -17.97
CA ALA A 9 -2.14 -20.64 -19.29
C ALA A 9 -0.92 -19.99 -19.96
N HIS A 10 0.06 -19.56 -19.15
CA HIS A 10 1.30 -18.98 -19.63
C HIS A 10 2.44 -19.27 -18.64
N ALA A 11 3.64 -19.56 -19.14
CA ALA A 11 4.79 -19.95 -18.31
C ALA A 11 5.17 -18.87 -17.27
N VAL A 12 5.06 -17.59 -17.62
CA VAL A 12 5.31 -16.46 -16.70
C VAL A 12 4.39 -16.44 -15.48
N LEU A 13 3.21 -17.07 -15.55
CA LEU A 13 2.27 -17.13 -14.44
C LEU A 13 2.64 -18.22 -13.43
N ASP A 14 3.41 -19.23 -13.87
CA ASP A 14 3.81 -20.36 -13.03
C ASP A 14 5.01 -19.99 -12.16
N PRO A 15 4.86 -19.93 -10.81
CA PRO A 15 5.97 -19.64 -9.93
C PRO A 15 7.11 -20.67 -10.05
N ASN A 16 6.84 -21.93 -10.42
CA ASN A 16 7.87 -22.97 -10.50
C ASN A 16 8.78 -22.83 -11.73
N THR A 17 8.31 -22.17 -12.79
CA THR A 17 9.10 -21.97 -14.01
C THR A 17 9.61 -20.53 -14.17
N HIS A 18 9.05 -19.60 -13.38
CA HIS A 18 9.37 -18.18 -13.42
C HIS A 18 9.96 -17.67 -12.09
N LEU A 19 9.13 -17.39 -11.08
CA LEU A 19 9.55 -16.71 -9.84
C LEU A 19 10.58 -17.50 -9.02
N ILE A 20 10.35 -18.80 -8.77
CA ILE A 20 11.21 -19.63 -7.92
C ILE A 20 12.59 -19.84 -8.58
N PRO A 21 12.70 -20.18 -9.89
CA PRO A 21 13.99 -20.21 -10.57
C PRO A 21 14.73 -18.87 -10.54
N ALA A 22 14.02 -17.74 -10.73
CA ALA A 22 14.62 -16.41 -10.61
C ALA A 22 15.20 -16.19 -9.20
N ALA A 23 14.45 -16.48 -8.14
CA ALA A 23 14.93 -16.37 -6.77
C ALA A 23 16.11 -17.31 -6.45
N ARG A 24 16.05 -18.58 -6.89
CA ARG A 24 17.10 -19.58 -6.65
C ARG A 24 18.42 -19.26 -7.35
N SER A 25 18.35 -18.64 -8.54
CA SER A 25 19.52 -18.26 -9.31
C SER A 25 20.21 -16.99 -8.82
N PHE A 26 19.62 -16.27 -7.86
CA PHE A 26 20.17 -15.02 -7.32
C PHE A 26 21.60 -15.18 -6.81
N TRP A 27 21.84 -16.09 -5.85
CA TRP A 27 23.16 -16.20 -5.22
C TRP A 27 24.25 -16.71 -6.18
N PRO A 28 23.99 -17.74 -7.02
CA PRO A 28 24.94 -18.13 -8.06
C PRO A 28 25.26 -16.98 -9.04
N ALA A 29 24.26 -16.22 -9.50
CA ALA A 29 24.48 -15.09 -10.38
C ALA A 29 25.29 -14.00 -9.68
N PHE A 30 24.87 -13.57 -8.48
CA PHE A 30 25.54 -12.54 -7.70
C PHE A 30 27.02 -12.86 -7.48
N THR A 31 27.32 -14.07 -7.00
CA THR A 31 28.71 -14.52 -6.78
C THR A 31 29.49 -14.65 -8.09
N SER A 32 28.85 -14.96 -9.21
CA SER A 32 29.53 -15.02 -10.51
C SER A 32 29.92 -13.64 -11.05
N TYR A 33 29.18 -12.58 -10.75
CA TYR A 33 29.53 -11.20 -11.14
C TYR A 33 30.50 -10.57 -10.14
N PHE A 34 30.30 -10.81 -8.84
CA PHE A 34 31.05 -10.18 -7.75
C PHE A 34 32.02 -11.16 -7.06
N ARG A 35 32.95 -11.74 -7.82
CA ARG A 35 33.89 -12.78 -7.35
C ARG A 35 35.03 -12.28 -6.46
N SER A 36 35.34 -10.98 -6.53
CA SER A 36 36.51 -10.40 -5.88
C SER A 36 36.27 -8.96 -5.43
N GLY A 37 37.14 -8.44 -4.55
CA GLY A 37 37.14 -7.03 -4.15
C GLY A 37 37.23 -6.07 -5.35
N LYS A 38 37.94 -6.43 -6.43
CA LYS A 38 38.01 -5.62 -7.65
C LYS A 38 36.65 -5.51 -8.33
N THR A 39 35.96 -6.64 -8.52
CA THR A 39 34.63 -6.63 -9.17
C THR A 39 33.58 -5.85 -8.37
N LEU A 40 33.72 -5.79 -7.04
CA LEU A 40 32.85 -5.02 -6.14
C LEU A 40 33.05 -3.50 -6.23
N THR A 41 34.17 -3.01 -6.77
CA THR A 41 34.44 -1.57 -6.90
C THR A 41 34.29 -1.05 -8.33
N HIS A 42 34.08 -1.93 -9.32
CA HIS A 42 33.95 -1.55 -10.72
C HIS A 42 32.48 -1.33 -11.14
N LEU A 43 32.17 -0.10 -11.56
CA LEU A 43 30.84 0.27 -12.08
C LEU A 43 30.39 -0.58 -13.28
N ALA A 44 31.32 -1.04 -14.11
CA ALA A 44 31.02 -1.90 -15.26
C ALA A 44 30.38 -3.24 -14.83
N THR A 45 30.85 -3.82 -13.71
CA THR A 45 30.27 -5.05 -13.15
C THR A 45 28.82 -4.84 -12.74
N TYR A 46 28.52 -3.71 -12.08
CA TYR A 46 27.15 -3.38 -11.66
C TYR A 46 26.23 -3.15 -12.86
N LYS A 47 26.71 -2.46 -13.91
CA LYS A 47 25.95 -2.26 -15.15
C LYS A 47 25.64 -3.58 -15.84
N ALA A 48 26.64 -4.46 -15.97
CA ALA A 48 26.46 -5.78 -16.57
C ALA A 48 25.51 -6.66 -15.74
N TYR A 49 25.69 -6.71 -14.43
CA TYR A 49 24.79 -7.44 -13.53
C TYR A 49 23.35 -6.94 -13.63
N TYR A 50 23.14 -5.61 -13.65
CA TYR A 50 21.82 -5.02 -13.78
C TYR A 50 21.20 -5.25 -15.17
N ALA A 51 21.99 -5.31 -16.23
CA ALA A 51 21.50 -5.51 -17.59
C ALA A 51 21.21 -6.98 -17.94
N ASP A 52 22.06 -7.90 -17.47
CA ASP A 52 22.10 -9.28 -17.97
C ASP A 52 21.45 -10.28 -17.01
N ALA A 53 21.45 -9.99 -15.70
CA ALA A 53 20.82 -10.86 -14.71
C ALA A 53 19.29 -10.68 -14.74
N ASP A 54 18.58 -11.58 -14.04
CA ASP A 54 17.13 -11.44 -13.90
C ASP A 54 16.83 -10.12 -13.14
N PRO A 55 15.89 -9.27 -13.61
CA PRO A 55 15.53 -8.03 -12.93
C PRO A 55 15.12 -8.22 -11.47
N PHE A 56 14.67 -9.41 -11.09
CA PHE A 56 14.38 -9.76 -9.71
C PHE A 56 15.62 -9.75 -8.81
N HIS A 57 16.80 -10.08 -9.35
CA HIS A 57 18.05 -10.19 -8.60
C HIS A 57 18.53 -8.84 -8.06
N SER A 58 18.45 -7.77 -8.86
CA SER A 58 18.79 -6.43 -8.42
C SER A 58 17.78 -5.88 -7.40
N ALA A 59 16.50 -6.22 -7.53
CA ALA A 59 15.48 -5.93 -6.51
C ALA A 59 15.76 -6.67 -5.18
N MET A 60 16.15 -7.95 -5.22
CA MET A 60 16.54 -8.72 -4.03
C MET A 60 17.78 -8.14 -3.34
N ALA A 61 18.82 -7.79 -4.11
CA ALA A 61 20.03 -7.18 -3.58
C ALA A 61 19.73 -5.82 -2.91
N PHE A 62 18.90 -4.99 -3.56
CA PHE A 62 18.48 -3.71 -3.00
C PHE A 62 17.65 -3.91 -1.72
N CYS A 63 16.72 -4.86 -1.71
CA CYS A 63 15.93 -5.20 -0.52
C CYS A 63 16.81 -5.64 0.65
N ALA A 64 17.82 -6.48 0.40
CA ALA A 64 18.76 -6.93 1.42
C ALA A 64 19.60 -5.76 1.97
N PHE A 65 20.08 -4.88 1.09
CA PHE A 65 20.80 -3.67 1.48
C PHE A 65 19.96 -2.75 2.36
N VAL A 66 18.71 -2.47 1.97
CA VAL A 66 17.82 -1.58 2.74
C VAL A 66 17.40 -2.23 4.06
N SER A 67 17.20 -3.56 4.09
CA SER A 67 16.95 -4.29 5.34
C SER A 67 18.11 -4.14 6.33
N PHE A 68 19.35 -4.29 5.85
CA PHE A 68 20.54 -4.06 6.65
C PHE A 68 20.65 -2.61 7.13
N TYR A 69 20.36 -1.65 6.25
CA TYR A 69 20.32 -0.22 6.60
C TYR A 69 19.31 0.07 7.71
N VAL A 70 18.07 -0.42 7.59
CA VAL A 70 17.02 -0.23 8.62
C VAL A 70 17.46 -0.79 9.96
N TRP A 71 17.98 -2.02 9.97
CA TRP A 71 18.51 -2.62 11.19
C TRP A 71 19.64 -1.78 11.79
N LEU A 72 20.64 -1.41 10.99
CA LEU A 72 21.79 -0.64 11.44
C LEU A 72 21.37 0.72 12.01
N MET A 73 20.47 1.42 11.32
CA MET A 73 19.97 2.72 11.76
C MET A 73 19.11 2.64 13.01
N GLU A 74 18.31 1.58 13.18
CA GLU A 74 17.61 1.33 14.45
C GLU A 74 18.62 1.13 15.59
N ARG A 75 19.74 0.42 15.35
CA ARG A 75 20.79 0.22 16.36
C ARG A 75 21.50 1.51 16.74
N ILE A 76 21.72 2.41 15.79
CA ILE A 76 22.37 3.70 16.02
C ILE A 76 21.44 4.68 16.74
N THR A 77 20.17 4.74 16.32
CA THR A 77 19.22 5.76 16.77
C THR A 77 18.31 5.32 17.91
N GLY A 78 18.16 4.02 18.14
CA GLY A 78 17.15 3.45 19.04
C GLY A 78 15.70 3.60 18.54
N ASN A 79 15.50 4.08 17.32
CA ASN A 79 14.19 4.38 16.74
C ASN A 79 13.81 3.31 15.70
N ALA A 80 12.70 2.62 15.91
CA ALA A 80 12.20 1.55 15.05
C ALA A 80 11.44 2.03 13.81
N SER A 81 11.14 3.34 13.73
CA SER A 81 10.43 3.95 12.61
C SER A 81 11.31 4.23 11.40
N GLN A 82 12.54 3.71 11.34
CA GLN A 82 13.40 3.85 10.16
C GLN A 82 12.70 3.35 8.89
N VAL A 83 11.99 2.22 9.00
CA VAL A 83 11.24 1.66 7.87
C VAL A 83 10.01 2.50 7.52
N ASP A 84 9.36 3.13 8.51
CA ASP A 84 8.10 3.87 8.33
C ASP A 84 8.25 5.05 7.36
N GLY A 85 9.41 5.72 7.33
CA GLY A 85 9.71 6.73 6.32
C GLY A 85 9.92 6.14 4.92
N LEU A 86 10.57 4.97 4.85
CA LEU A 86 10.89 4.28 3.60
C LEU A 86 9.66 3.71 2.89
N TRP A 87 8.58 3.42 3.64
CA TRP A 87 7.26 3.05 3.09
C TRP A 87 6.78 4.00 1.99
N THR A 88 7.12 5.29 2.11
CA THR A 88 6.68 6.32 1.16
C THR A 88 7.39 6.23 -0.19
N PHE A 89 8.57 5.60 -0.25
CA PHE A 89 9.45 5.63 -1.43
C PHE A 89 9.73 4.24 -2.02
N LEU A 90 9.91 3.20 -1.19
CA LEU A 90 10.39 1.92 -1.66
C LEU A 90 9.48 1.25 -2.70
N PRO A 91 8.13 1.21 -2.54
CA PRO A 91 7.25 0.65 -3.57
C PRO A 91 7.38 1.38 -4.91
N LEU A 92 7.54 2.70 -4.88
CA LEU A 92 7.79 3.50 -6.07
C LEU A 92 9.16 3.18 -6.69
N ILE A 93 10.22 3.05 -5.88
CA ILE A 93 11.56 2.69 -6.36
C ILE A 93 11.54 1.33 -7.06
N TYR A 94 10.86 0.32 -6.49
CA TYR A 94 10.71 -0.99 -7.13
C TYR A 94 9.86 -0.92 -8.41
N SER A 95 8.80 -0.12 -8.44
CA SER A 95 8.00 0.11 -9.66
C SER A 95 8.84 0.76 -10.77
N ILE A 96 9.62 1.79 -10.44
CA ILE A 96 10.55 2.47 -11.36
C ILE A 96 11.58 1.46 -11.86
N HIS A 97 12.20 0.70 -10.96
CA HIS A 97 13.19 -0.33 -11.29
C HIS A 97 12.72 -1.25 -12.41
N PHE A 98 11.55 -1.88 -12.26
CA PHE A 98 11.01 -2.78 -13.30
C PHE A 98 10.54 -2.03 -14.56
N THR A 99 10.19 -0.75 -14.46
CA THR A 99 9.79 0.06 -15.63
C THR A 99 10.98 0.45 -16.49
N VAL A 100 12.11 0.80 -15.87
CA VAL A 100 13.32 1.28 -16.58
C VAL A 100 14.31 0.17 -16.88
N HIS A 101 14.15 -1.04 -16.32
CA HIS A 101 15.10 -2.13 -16.49
C HIS A 101 15.44 -2.41 -17.96
N LYS A 102 14.43 -2.43 -18.84
CA LYS A 102 14.58 -2.66 -20.29
C LYS A 102 15.47 -1.61 -20.98
N TYR A 103 15.65 -0.43 -20.39
CA TYR A 103 16.57 0.60 -20.89
C TYR A 103 18.04 0.15 -20.81
N PHE A 104 18.37 -0.68 -19.83
CA PHE A 104 19.73 -1.14 -19.58
C PHE A 104 20.04 -2.49 -20.24
N THR A 105 19.03 -3.19 -20.73
CA THR A 105 19.22 -4.48 -21.43
C THR A 105 19.62 -4.26 -22.89
N TYR A 106 20.37 -5.20 -23.46
CA TYR A 106 20.74 -5.17 -24.87
C TYR A 106 19.49 -5.18 -25.76
N GLN A 107 19.40 -4.22 -26.68
CA GLN A 107 18.35 -4.15 -27.70
C GLN A 107 18.99 -4.35 -29.08
N PRO A 108 18.60 -5.39 -29.85
CA PRO A 108 19.13 -5.57 -31.19
C PRO A 108 18.71 -4.38 -32.06
N ALA A 109 19.63 -3.86 -32.87
CA ALA A 109 19.30 -2.80 -33.82
C ALA A 109 18.33 -3.33 -34.88
N LYS A 110 17.28 -2.57 -35.18
CA LYS A 110 16.34 -2.93 -36.24
C LYS A 110 16.97 -2.54 -37.57
N ILE A 111 17.03 -3.47 -38.51
CA ILE A 111 17.46 -3.18 -39.88
C ILE A 111 16.19 -3.01 -40.71
N THR A 112 15.94 -1.80 -41.19
CA THR A 112 14.81 -1.50 -42.08
C THR A 112 15.31 -1.33 -43.51
N LEU A 113 14.55 -1.89 -44.46
CA LEU A 113 14.92 -1.98 -45.88
C LEU A 113 15.26 -0.61 -46.50
N PHE A 114 14.66 0.47 -46.02
CA PHE A 114 14.81 1.82 -46.57
C PHE A 114 15.48 2.84 -45.64
N HIS A 115 15.61 2.55 -44.33
CA HIS A 115 16.16 3.50 -43.35
C HIS A 115 17.45 3.00 -42.66
N GLY A 116 17.96 1.82 -43.02
CA GLY A 116 19.22 1.30 -42.51
C GLY A 116 19.12 0.79 -41.07
N ILE A 117 20.13 1.11 -40.24
CA ILE A 117 20.21 0.70 -38.84
C ILE A 117 19.39 1.69 -37.99
N GLU A 118 18.21 1.28 -37.56
CA GLU A 118 17.38 2.03 -36.63
C GLU A 118 17.75 1.70 -35.18
N HIS A 119 18.22 2.73 -34.46
CA HIS A 119 18.45 2.65 -33.03
C HIS A 119 17.14 2.81 -32.26
N ALA A 120 16.94 1.98 -31.24
CA ALA A 120 15.78 2.05 -30.36
C ALA A 120 15.69 3.43 -29.66
N SER A 121 14.54 4.09 -29.82
CA SER A 121 14.22 5.33 -29.11
C SER A 121 14.02 5.06 -27.62
N VAL A 122 13.91 6.13 -26.81
CA VAL A 122 13.56 6.00 -25.38
C VAL A 122 12.20 5.31 -25.21
N TRP A 123 11.26 5.55 -26.12
CA TRP A 123 9.92 4.97 -26.09
C TRP A 123 9.89 3.49 -26.48
N ASP A 124 10.88 2.99 -27.23
CA ASP A 124 11.04 1.55 -27.48
C ASP A 124 11.56 0.79 -26.24
N LYS A 125 12.18 1.52 -25.31
CA LYS A 125 12.89 0.98 -24.14
C LYS A 125 12.04 0.99 -22.86
N VAL A 126 10.83 1.55 -22.90
CA VAL A 126 9.91 1.61 -21.76
C VAL A 126 8.55 1.10 -22.20
N GLU A 127 8.03 0.10 -21.49
CA GLU A 127 6.70 -0.43 -21.78
C GLU A 127 5.61 0.54 -21.28
N PRO A 128 4.69 1.01 -22.14
CA PRO A 128 3.66 1.99 -21.76
C PRO A 128 2.80 1.57 -20.57
N ARG A 129 2.44 0.28 -20.43
CA ARG A 129 1.66 -0.19 -19.27
C ARG A 129 2.47 -0.09 -17.97
N LEU A 130 3.75 -0.43 -17.98
CA LEU A 130 4.63 -0.28 -16.81
C LEU A 130 4.86 1.20 -16.47
N ALA A 131 5.02 2.05 -17.48
CA ALA A 131 5.11 3.50 -17.29
C ALA A 131 3.84 4.08 -16.65
N LEU A 132 2.66 3.63 -17.10
CA LEU A 132 1.37 4.02 -16.53
C LEU A 132 1.27 3.57 -15.06
N MET A 133 1.58 2.31 -14.75
CA MET A 133 1.58 1.81 -13.37
C MET A 133 2.55 2.60 -12.49
N THR A 134 3.74 2.94 -12.99
CA THR A 134 4.70 3.78 -12.25
C THR A 134 4.18 5.20 -12.05
N ALA A 135 3.52 5.81 -13.05
CA ALA A 135 2.89 7.12 -12.89
C ALA A 135 1.80 7.11 -11.81
N LEU A 136 0.97 6.04 -11.74
CA LEU A 136 0.01 5.85 -10.65
C LEU A 136 0.71 5.69 -9.30
N SER A 137 1.80 4.92 -9.24
CA SER A 137 2.63 4.79 -8.03
C SER A 137 3.27 6.11 -7.60
N VAL A 138 3.64 7.00 -8.53
CA VAL A 138 4.10 8.36 -8.22
C VAL A 138 3.00 9.16 -7.53
N LEU A 139 1.77 9.12 -8.05
CA LEU A 139 0.63 9.81 -7.41
C LEU A 139 0.38 9.27 -6.01
N TRP A 140 0.40 7.95 -5.84
CA TRP A 140 0.25 7.31 -4.54
C TRP A 140 1.36 7.70 -3.56
N SER A 141 2.62 7.68 -4.01
CA SER A 141 3.80 8.05 -3.21
C SER A 141 3.77 9.53 -2.83
N ALA A 142 3.38 10.43 -3.75
CA ALA A 142 3.22 11.85 -3.48
C ALA A 142 2.17 12.10 -2.39
N ARG A 143 1.00 11.44 -2.49
CA ARG A 143 -0.05 11.52 -1.46
C ARG A 143 0.43 10.99 -0.11
N LEU A 144 1.08 9.82 -0.10
CA LEU A 144 1.56 9.20 1.14
C LEU A 144 2.65 10.06 1.80
N THR A 145 3.61 10.55 1.01
CA THR A 145 4.69 11.44 1.45
C THR A 145 4.13 12.74 2.03
N TYR A 146 3.14 13.37 1.37
CA TYR A 146 2.45 14.54 1.89
C TYR A 146 1.84 14.26 3.28
N ASN A 147 1.17 13.11 3.44
CA ASN A 147 0.58 12.75 4.73
C ASN A 147 1.64 12.44 5.80
N ALA A 148 2.75 11.80 5.41
CA ALA A 148 3.87 11.49 6.29
C ALA A 148 4.58 12.75 6.81
N ILE A 149 4.80 13.74 5.94
CA ILE A 149 5.38 15.04 6.31
C ILE A 149 4.49 15.73 7.35
N ARG A 150 3.17 15.82 7.10
CA ARG A 150 2.22 16.43 8.04
C ARG A 150 2.21 15.75 9.41
N ARG A 151 2.47 14.44 9.44
CA ARG A 151 2.55 13.66 10.68
C ARG A 151 3.94 13.66 11.33
N ASN A 152 4.86 14.48 10.84
CA ASN A 152 6.25 14.58 11.32
C ASN A 152 7.03 13.25 11.25
N MET A 153 6.67 12.33 10.34
CA MET A 153 7.33 11.01 10.25
C MET A 153 8.82 11.09 9.88
N PHE A 154 9.25 12.19 9.25
CA PHE A 154 10.65 12.43 8.87
C PHE A 154 11.43 13.27 9.89
N LYS A 155 10.78 13.74 10.96
CA LYS A 155 11.46 14.56 11.97
C LYS A 155 12.40 13.67 12.80
N PRO A 156 13.69 14.03 12.95
CA PRO A 156 14.63 13.24 13.73
C PRO A 156 14.14 12.99 15.16
N GLY A 157 14.19 11.74 15.60
CA GLY A 157 13.78 11.33 16.95
C GLY A 157 12.28 11.05 17.11
N GLU A 158 11.43 11.38 16.14
CA GLU A 158 10.02 10.97 16.18
C GLU A 158 9.89 9.48 15.83
N GLU A 159 9.13 8.74 16.63
CA GLU A 159 8.84 7.31 16.45
C GLU A 159 7.33 7.12 16.42
N ASP A 160 6.81 6.25 15.56
CA ASP A 160 5.40 5.87 15.58
C ASP A 160 5.03 5.34 16.97
N TYR A 161 3.96 5.90 17.54
CA TYR A 161 3.53 5.64 18.92
C TYR A 161 3.28 4.15 19.22
N ARG A 162 3.05 3.32 18.20
CA ARG A 162 2.83 1.87 18.35
C ARG A 162 4.11 1.14 18.75
N TRP A 163 5.29 1.59 18.30
CA TRP A 163 6.55 0.92 18.62
C TRP A 163 6.89 0.95 20.11
N PRO A 164 6.83 2.10 20.83
CA PRO A 164 7.03 2.11 22.28
C PRO A 164 6.01 1.25 23.04
N LEU A 165 4.76 1.21 22.60
CA LEU A 165 3.71 0.40 23.23
C LEU A 165 4.02 -1.10 23.07
N LEU A 166 4.39 -1.53 21.86
CA LEU A 166 4.76 -2.92 21.58
C LEU A 166 6.08 -3.32 22.26
N ARG A 167 7.06 -2.41 22.31
CA ARG A 167 8.34 -2.64 22.99
C ARG A 167 8.16 -2.90 24.48
N LYS A 168 7.18 -2.25 25.13
CA LYS A 168 6.86 -2.46 26.55
C LYS A 168 6.29 -3.85 26.86
N THR A 169 5.72 -4.54 25.86
CA THR A 169 5.14 -5.88 26.06
C THR A 169 6.14 -7.01 25.79
N MET A 170 7.40 -6.69 25.45
CA MET A 170 8.41 -7.67 25.06
C MET A 170 9.67 -7.55 25.94
N SER A 171 10.34 -8.67 26.18
CA SER A 171 11.68 -8.67 26.76
C SER A 171 12.71 -8.11 25.78
N ARG A 172 13.88 -7.65 26.27
CA ARG A 172 14.93 -7.09 25.41
C ARG A 172 15.39 -8.03 24.28
N PRO A 173 15.62 -9.35 24.53
CA PRO A 173 15.98 -10.27 23.45
C PRO A 173 14.84 -10.46 22.43
N MET A 174 13.59 -10.55 22.92
CA MET A 174 12.43 -10.69 22.05
C MET A 174 12.24 -9.46 21.15
N TRP A 175 12.39 -8.25 21.69
CA TRP A 175 12.37 -7.02 20.90
C TRP A 175 13.47 -7.02 19.83
N HIS A 176 14.68 -7.49 20.17
CA HIS A 176 15.78 -7.52 19.21
C HIS A 176 15.52 -8.47 18.03
N LEU A 177 15.01 -9.68 18.31
CA LEU A 177 14.62 -10.63 17.28
C LEU A 177 13.46 -10.08 16.44
N PHE A 178 12.47 -9.48 17.09
CA PHE A 178 11.33 -8.85 16.41
C PHE A 178 11.79 -7.71 15.49
N SER A 179 12.68 -6.83 15.95
CA SER A 179 13.27 -5.75 15.16
C SER A 179 13.98 -6.30 13.91
N ILE A 180 14.85 -7.30 14.04
CA ILE A 180 15.57 -7.88 12.90
C ILE A 180 14.59 -8.52 11.91
N PHE A 181 13.78 -9.47 12.37
CA PHE A 181 12.99 -10.30 11.47
C PHE A 181 11.75 -9.60 10.93
N PHE A 182 11.06 -8.82 11.77
CA PHE A 182 9.85 -8.14 11.37
C PHE A 182 10.13 -6.74 10.80
N ILE A 183 10.74 -5.85 11.59
CA ILE A 183 10.89 -4.42 11.23
C ILE A 183 11.89 -4.25 10.09
N ALA A 184 13.05 -4.90 10.17
CA ALA A 184 14.09 -4.76 9.16
C ALA A 184 13.85 -5.66 7.94
N ILE A 185 13.62 -6.97 8.13
CA ILE A 185 13.53 -7.91 7.01
C ILE A 185 12.12 -7.97 6.42
N ALA A 186 11.11 -8.36 7.21
CA ALA A 186 9.78 -8.64 6.67
C ALA A 186 9.10 -7.40 6.07
N GLN A 187 9.23 -6.22 6.69
CA GLN A 187 8.68 -4.98 6.14
C GLN A 187 9.33 -4.60 4.80
N ASN A 188 10.66 -4.73 4.66
CA ASN A 188 11.33 -4.43 3.39
C ASN A 188 10.99 -5.45 2.29
N ILE A 189 10.87 -6.73 2.64
CA ILE A 189 10.36 -7.77 1.71
C ILE A 189 8.94 -7.44 1.28
N LEU A 190 8.07 -7.04 2.22
CA LEU A 190 6.71 -6.63 1.91
C LEU A 190 6.68 -5.45 0.91
N LEU A 191 7.52 -4.44 1.11
CA LEU A 191 7.65 -3.30 0.20
C LEU A 191 8.14 -3.73 -1.19
N ALA A 192 9.06 -4.69 -1.29
CA ALA A 192 9.48 -5.27 -2.56
C ALA A 192 8.37 -6.08 -3.25
N ILE A 193 7.61 -6.88 -2.47
CA ILE A 193 6.51 -7.71 -2.96
C ILE A 193 5.43 -6.87 -3.65
N THR A 194 5.23 -5.61 -3.25
CA THR A 194 4.26 -4.72 -3.88
C THR A 194 4.47 -4.53 -5.39
N ALA A 195 5.70 -4.70 -5.88
CA ALA A 195 6.08 -4.55 -7.28
C ALA A 195 6.10 -5.88 -8.07
N LEU A 196 5.64 -7.00 -7.49
CA LEU A 196 5.50 -8.27 -8.22
C LEU A 196 4.63 -8.17 -9.50
N PRO A 197 3.53 -7.39 -9.54
CA PRO A 197 2.81 -7.14 -10.78
C PRO A 197 3.71 -6.53 -11.87
N ASN A 198 4.52 -5.52 -11.55
CA ASN A 198 5.45 -4.91 -12.50
C ASN A 198 6.51 -5.91 -12.99
N TYR A 199 7.07 -6.72 -12.09
CA TYR A 199 8.03 -7.77 -12.45
C TYR A 199 7.41 -8.78 -13.43
N LEU A 200 6.23 -9.32 -13.11
CA LEU A 200 5.53 -10.29 -13.95
C LEU A 200 5.23 -9.69 -15.34
N LEU A 201 4.74 -8.45 -15.39
CA LEU A 201 4.41 -7.79 -16.66
C LEU A 201 5.65 -7.49 -17.50
N LEU A 202 6.75 -7.04 -16.88
CA LEU A 202 8.03 -6.85 -17.58
C LEU A 202 8.51 -8.15 -18.23
N THR A 203 8.45 -9.28 -17.52
CA THR A 203 9.00 -10.52 -18.04
C THR A 203 8.17 -11.14 -19.16
N THR A 204 6.91 -10.72 -19.36
CA THR A 204 6.14 -11.07 -20.58
C THR A 204 6.83 -10.61 -21.87
N THR A 205 7.68 -9.58 -21.81
CA THR A 205 8.44 -9.07 -22.96
C THR A 205 9.85 -9.65 -23.05
N SER A 206 10.23 -10.56 -22.15
CA SER A 206 11.55 -11.19 -22.16
C SER A 206 11.71 -12.11 -23.37
N ILE A 207 12.94 -12.24 -23.86
CA ILE A 207 13.31 -13.18 -24.95
C ILE A 207 12.92 -14.62 -24.60
N LYS A 208 12.83 -14.97 -23.31
CA LYS A 208 12.36 -16.30 -22.87
C LYS A 208 10.89 -16.58 -23.23
N HIS A 209 10.10 -15.54 -23.45
CA HIS A 209 8.64 -15.63 -23.63
C HIS A 209 8.15 -15.02 -24.96
N THR A 210 9.05 -14.60 -25.85
CA THR A 210 8.67 -14.03 -27.17
C THR A 210 7.89 -14.99 -28.06
N THR A 211 7.99 -16.30 -27.86
CA THR A 211 7.22 -17.32 -28.60
C THR A 211 5.83 -17.57 -28.03
N ALA A 212 5.47 -16.95 -26.89
CA ALA A 212 4.18 -17.07 -26.24
C ALA A 212 3.58 -15.67 -26.01
N PRO A 213 3.03 -15.01 -27.04
CA PRO A 213 2.49 -13.66 -26.90
C PRO A 213 1.26 -13.64 -25.98
N VAL A 214 1.15 -12.58 -25.18
CA VAL A 214 -0.04 -12.33 -24.36
C VAL A 214 -1.14 -11.65 -25.18
N PRO A 215 -2.44 -11.88 -24.88
CA PRO A 215 -3.56 -11.28 -25.61
C PRO A 215 -3.54 -9.74 -25.65
N HIS A 216 -3.13 -9.12 -24.55
CA HIS A 216 -3.02 -7.67 -24.43
C HIS A 216 -1.59 -7.27 -24.07
N PRO A 217 -0.68 -7.14 -25.05
CA PRO A 217 0.71 -6.77 -24.82
C PRO A 217 0.89 -5.50 -24.00
N VAL A 218 1.95 -5.45 -23.18
CA VAL A 218 2.27 -4.31 -22.31
C VAL A 218 2.83 -3.10 -23.07
N ASN A 219 3.20 -3.30 -24.34
CA ASN A 219 3.74 -2.26 -25.23
C ASN A 219 2.66 -1.30 -25.76
N LYS A 220 1.37 -1.55 -25.48
CA LYS A 220 0.24 -0.75 -25.92
C LYS A 220 -0.79 -0.61 -24.81
N LEU A 221 -1.32 0.60 -24.64
CA LEU A 221 -2.44 0.86 -23.75
C LEU A 221 -3.77 0.53 -24.44
N ILE A 222 -4.68 -0.09 -23.69
CA ILE A 222 -6.05 -0.42 -24.10
C ILE A 222 -7.06 0.27 -23.18
N LEU A 223 -8.34 0.21 -23.52
CA LEU A 223 -9.41 0.82 -22.72
C LEU A 223 -9.36 0.39 -21.23
N GLY A 224 -9.08 -0.89 -20.97
CA GLY A 224 -8.96 -1.41 -19.61
C GLY A 224 -7.85 -0.75 -18.79
N ASP A 225 -6.74 -0.32 -19.41
CA ASP A 225 -5.67 0.40 -18.72
C ASP A 225 -6.19 1.75 -18.20
N TYR A 226 -6.93 2.49 -19.04
CA TYR A 226 -7.53 3.76 -18.65
C TYR A 226 -8.62 3.61 -17.58
N ILE A 227 -9.43 2.54 -17.65
CA ILE A 227 -10.44 2.25 -16.62
C ILE A 227 -9.76 1.97 -15.28
N LEU A 228 -8.73 1.11 -15.24
CA LEU A 228 -7.99 0.82 -14.00
C LEU A 228 -7.31 2.07 -13.45
N SER A 229 -6.72 2.92 -14.31
CA SER A 229 -6.16 4.20 -13.90
C SER A 229 -7.21 5.17 -13.32
N ALA A 230 -8.38 5.26 -13.93
CA ALA A 230 -9.47 6.11 -13.43
C ALA A 230 -9.97 5.61 -12.05
N LEU A 231 -10.13 4.29 -11.89
CA LEU A 231 -10.47 3.68 -10.60
C LEU A 231 -9.39 3.92 -9.55
N PHE A 232 -8.11 3.83 -9.92
CA PHE A 232 -7.00 4.12 -9.03
C PHE A 232 -7.03 5.57 -8.54
N VAL A 233 -7.18 6.53 -9.46
CA VAL A 233 -7.23 7.96 -9.11
C VAL A 233 -8.44 8.26 -8.25
N LEU A 234 -9.61 7.72 -8.58
CA LEU A 234 -10.82 7.86 -7.75
C LEU A 234 -10.59 7.31 -6.33
N ASN A 235 -10.03 6.10 -6.22
CA ASN A 235 -9.70 5.49 -4.93
C ASN A 235 -8.71 6.35 -4.13
N LEU A 236 -7.67 6.88 -4.78
CA LEU A 236 -6.66 7.74 -4.17
C LEU A 236 -7.26 9.07 -3.71
N THR A 237 -8.20 9.64 -4.47
CA THR A 237 -8.95 10.84 -4.08
C THR A 237 -9.79 10.59 -2.83
N ILE A 238 -10.54 9.48 -2.79
CA ILE A 238 -11.31 9.10 -1.58
C ILE A 238 -10.37 8.91 -0.38
N GLN A 239 -9.23 8.26 -0.60
CA GLN A 239 -8.21 8.09 0.43
C GLN A 239 -7.69 9.42 0.96
N PHE A 240 -7.39 10.38 0.08
CA PHE A 240 -6.95 11.72 0.45
C PHE A 240 -8.00 12.46 1.28
N TYR A 241 -9.28 12.37 0.91
CA TYR A 241 -10.37 12.93 1.71
C TYR A 241 -10.52 12.26 3.08
N ALA A 242 -10.36 10.93 3.15
CA ALA A 242 -10.38 10.20 4.42
C ALA A 242 -9.25 10.65 5.37
N ASP A 243 -8.03 10.77 4.83
CA ASP A 243 -6.88 11.31 5.56
C ASP A 243 -7.12 12.76 5.99
N GLN A 244 -7.69 13.60 5.13
CA GLN A 244 -8.00 15.00 5.44
C GLN A 244 -9.08 15.14 6.53
N GLN A 245 -10.12 14.30 6.51
CA GLN A 245 -11.13 14.26 7.55
C GLN A 245 -10.53 13.90 8.90
N GLN A 246 -9.65 12.90 8.94
CA GLN A 246 -8.94 12.51 10.17
C GLN A 246 -7.99 13.62 10.64
N TRP A 247 -7.25 14.24 9.73
CA TRP A 247 -6.35 15.35 10.03
C TRP A 247 -7.10 16.52 10.67
N ASN A 248 -8.19 16.97 10.04
CA ASN A 248 -9.02 18.06 10.54
C ASN A 248 -9.57 17.74 11.93
N TYR A 249 -10.09 16.52 12.12
CA TYR A 249 -10.60 16.08 13.40
C TYR A 249 -9.53 16.06 14.49
N GLN A 250 -8.34 15.52 14.22
CA GLN A 250 -7.27 15.45 15.22
C GLN A 250 -6.73 16.83 15.59
N ASN A 251 -6.65 17.76 14.63
CA ASN A 251 -6.28 19.15 14.91
C ASN A 251 -7.34 19.85 15.75
N TYR A 252 -8.63 19.71 15.39
CA TYR A 252 -9.73 20.22 16.18
C TYR A 252 -9.66 19.70 17.63
N LYS A 253 -9.55 18.39 17.82
CA LYS A 253 -9.44 17.77 19.15
C LYS A 253 -8.25 18.30 19.97
N ARG A 254 -7.17 18.73 19.32
CA ARG A 254 -5.99 19.31 19.95
C ARG A 254 -6.10 20.82 20.18
N GLY A 255 -7.26 21.43 19.90
CA GLY A 255 -7.43 22.88 19.98
C GLY A 255 -6.65 23.64 18.92
N LYS A 256 -6.52 23.08 17.70
CA LYS A 256 -5.81 23.68 16.56
C LYS A 256 -6.72 23.82 15.33
N THR A 257 -6.47 24.84 14.51
CA THR A 257 -7.11 24.98 13.19
C THR A 257 -6.60 23.88 12.23
N PRO A 258 -7.24 23.69 11.05
CA PRO A 258 -6.76 22.75 10.03
C PRO A 258 -5.30 22.99 9.58
N GLN A 259 -4.82 24.24 9.69
CA GLN A 259 -3.44 24.67 9.40
C GLN A 259 -2.52 24.61 10.64
N GLU A 260 -2.90 23.84 11.66
CA GLU A 260 -2.14 23.57 12.89
C GLU A 260 -1.90 24.79 13.80
N LYS A 261 -2.56 25.92 13.55
CA LYS A 261 -2.47 27.10 14.41
C LYS A 261 -3.27 26.86 15.70
N PRO A 262 -2.75 27.21 16.88
CA PRO A 262 -3.54 27.15 18.12
C PRO A 262 -4.81 27.98 17.99
N MET A 263 -5.92 27.46 18.50
CA MET A 263 -7.17 28.20 18.58
C MET A 263 -7.08 29.29 19.67
N PRO A 264 -7.84 30.38 19.54
CA PRO A 264 -8.01 31.35 20.62
C PRO A 264 -8.45 30.68 21.92
N SER A 265 -7.87 31.08 23.05
CA SER A 265 -8.19 30.50 24.37
C SER A 265 -9.68 30.59 24.73
N ALA A 266 -10.40 31.57 24.18
CA ALA A 266 -11.86 31.71 24.36
C ALA A 266 -12.69 30.57 23.72
N LEU A 267 -12.09 29.79 22.81
CA LEU A 267 -12.72 28.65 22.13
C LEU A 267 -12.30 27.30 22.72
N ILE A 268 -11.46 27.30 23.76
CA ILE A 268 -10.96 26.09 24.41
C ILE A 268 -11.48 26.07 25.85
N GLU A 269 -11.99 24.93 26.29
CA GLU A 269 -12.39 24.72 27.67
C GLU A 269 -11.14 24.62 28.58
N PRO A 270 -10.95 25.53 29.56
CA PRO A 270 -9.69 25.61 30.32
C PRO A 270 -9.33 24.35 31.10
N LYS A 271 -10.33 23.58 31.57
CA LYS A 271 -10.10 22.37 32.39
C LYS A 271 -9.70 21.15 31.57
N THR A 272 -10.27 21.00 30.39
CA THR A 272 -10.12 19.79 29.56
C THR A 272 -9.17 20.00 28.39
N GLY A 273 -8.95 21.26 27.98
CA GLY A 273 -8.21 21.62 26.77
C GLY A 273 -8.96 21.29 25.48
N LEU A 274 -10.24 20.91 25.56
CA LEU A 274 -11.05 20.57 24.39
C LEU A 274 -11.75 21.79 23.80
N PRO A 275 -12.06 21.79 22.50
CA PRO A 275 -12.86 22.86 21.89
C PRO A 275 -14.26 22.98 22.53
N ALA A 276 -14.67 24.22 22.82
CA ALA A 276 -15.94 24.53 23.46
C ALA A 276 -17.05 24.97 22.48
N ARG A 277 -16.72 25.18 21.20
CA ARG A 277 -17.66 25.61 20.16
C ARG A 277 -17.39 24.92 18.83
N GLU A 278 -18.44 24.72 18.05
CA GLU A 278 -18.34 24.25 16.66
C GLU A 278 -17.58 25.25 15.79
N GLN A 279 -16.90 24.74 14.76
CA GLN A 279 -16.16 25.55 13.80
C GLN A 279 -16.64 25.30 12.38
N VAL A 280 -16.75 26.38 11.61
CA VAL A 280 -17.12 26.33 10.19
C VAL A 280 -16.08 25.55 9.36
N GLU A 281 -14.80 25.65 9.73
CA GLU A 281 -13.68 25.04 8.99
C GLU A 281 -13.60 23.51 9.15
N THR A 282 -14.25 22.95 10.17
CA THR A 282 -14.28 21.51 10.46
C THR A 282 -15.73 21.01 10.56
N PRO A 283 -16.45 20.87 9.43
CA PRO A 283 -17.89 20.60 9.43
C PRO A 283 -18.27 19.24 10.05
N TYR A 284 -17.29 18.37 10.29
CA TYR A 284 -17.47 17.03 10.88
C TYR A 284 -17.00 16.94 12.34
N SER A 285 -16.84 18.06 13.05
CA SER A 285 -16.31 18.07 14.41
C SER A 285 -17.04 19.05 15.33
N THR A 286 -17.70 18.51 16.35
CA THR A 286 -18.38 19.26 17.43
C THR A 286 -17.65 19.07 18.77
N PRO A 287 -17.93 19.89 19.79
CA PRO A 287 -17.38 19.69 21.14
C PRO A 287 -17.65 18.28 21.71
N GLU A 288 -18.83 17.72 21.45
CA GLU A 288 -19.18 16.35 21.82
C GLU A 288 -18.34 15.31 21.09
N ASP A 289 -18.00 15.53 19.81
CA ASP A 289 -17.10 14.66 19.06
C ASP A 289 -15.69 14.68 19.69
N ALA A 290 -15.19 15.86 20.06
CA ALA A 290 -13.89 16.00 20.72
C ALA A 290 -13.86 15.30 22.10
N LYS A 291 -14.96 15.41 22.85
CA LYS A 291 -15.14 14.69 24.13
C LYS A 291 -15.17 13.18 23.95
N ARG A 292 -15.85 12.67 22.92
CA ARG A 292 -15.85 11.24 22.55
C ARG A 292 -14.46 10.73 22.19
N GLY A 293 -13.63 11.56 21.54
CA GLY A 293 -12.20 11.31 21.39
C GLY A 293 -11.78 10.61 20.10
N PHE A 294 -12.72 10.15 19.27
CA PHE A 294 -12.51 9.61 17.92
C PHE A 294 -13.54 10.12 16.89
N VAL A 295 -13.15 10.12 15.61
CA VAL A 295 -14.01 10.54 14.50
C VAL A 295 -15.02 9.44 14.15
N THR A 296 -16.26 9.84 13.88
CA THR A 296 -17.32 8.93 13.40
C THR A 296 -18.07 9.49 12.19
N LYS A 297 -17.85 10.73 11.79
CA LYS A 297 -18.61 11.42 10.73
C LYS A 297 -17.89 11.38 9.38
N GLY A 298 -18.62 11.67 8.29
CA GLY A 298 -18.07 11.65 6.93
C GLY A 298 -17.82 10.22 6.44
N LEU A 299 -16.66 9.96 5.84
CA LEU A 299 -16.27 8.62 5.38
C LEU A 299 -16.13 7.64 6.56
N TRP A 300 -15.80 8.17 7.74
CA TRP A 300 -15.67 7.40 8.97
C TRP A 300 -17.02 6.85 9.47
N ALA A 301 -18.16 7.36 8.98
CA ALA A 301 -19.48 6.78 9.29
C ALA A 301 -19.73 5.46 8.55
N TRP A 302 -19.00 5.24 7.44
CA TRP A 302 -19.18 4.10 6.53
C TRP A 302 -18.11 3.04 6.72
N SER A 303 -16.92 3.44 7.10
CA SER A 303 -15.79 2.56 7.37
C SER A 303 -15.01 3.12 8.54
N ARG A 304 -14.60 2.29 9.50
CA ARG A 304 -13.78 2.75 10.63
C ARG A 304 -12.36 3.10 10.22
N HIS A 305 -11.91 2.62 9.06
CA HIS A 305 -10.62 2.93 8.46
C HIS A 305 -10.75 3.14 6.95
N PRO A 306 -11.43 4.21 6.48
CA PRO A 306 -11.69 4.41 5.06
C PRO A 306 -10.39 4.60 4.27
N ASN A 307 -9.40 5.27 4.87
CA ASN A 307 -8.07 5.41 4.28
C ASN A 307 -7.31 4.08 4.16
N PHE A 308 -7.44 3.15 5.11
CA PHE A 308 -6.83 1.82 5.02
C PHE A 308 -7.57 0.91 4.04
N ALA A 309 -8.88 1.06 3.91
CA ALA A 309 -9.67 0.35 2.90
C ALA A 309 -9.23 0.78 1.48
N CYS A 310 -9.08 2.08 1.25
CA CYS A 310 -8.53 2.59 -0.01
C CYS A 310 -7.08 2.15 -0.21
N GLU A 311 -6.23 2.16 0.82
CA GLU A 311 -4.85 1.71 0.73
C GLU A 311 -4.77 0.25 0.26
N GLN A 312 -5.56 -0.66 0.86
CA GLN A 312 -5.65 -2.06 0.42
C GLN A 312 -6.17 -2.19 -1.02
N THR A 313 -7.17 -1.37 -1.38
CA THR A 313 -7.76 -1.36 -2.74
C THR A 313 -6.75 -0.93 -3.81
N THR A 314 -5.86 0.02 -3.50
CA THR A 314 -4.77 0.46 -4.41
C THR A 314 -3.97 -0.73 -4.94
N TRP A 315 -3.58 -1.65 -4.07
CA TRP A 315 -2.75 -2.80 -4.45
C TRP A 315 -3.54 -3.84 -5.26
N TRP A 316 -4.85 -3.96 -5.01
CA TRP A 316 -5.72 -4.78 -5.85
C TRP A 316 -5.90 -4.18 -7.26
N ILE A 317 -6.00 -2.86 -7.38
CA ILE A 317 -6.08 -2.18 -8.68
C ILE A 317 -4.76 -2.33 -9.45
N LEU A 318 -3.61 -2.16 -8.79
CA LEU A 318 -2.31 -2.40 -9.42
C LEU A 318 -2.12 -3.87 -9.84
N TYR A 319 -2.60 -4.82 -9.02
CA TYR A 319 -2.63 -6.23 -9.40
C TYR A 319 -3.53 -6.50 -10.61
N ALA A 320 -4.65 -5.78 -10.76
CA ALA A 320 -5.61 -6.00 -11.84
C ALA A 320 -5.03 -5.76 -13.26
N PHE A 321 -3.90 -5.06 -13.40
CA PHE A 321 -3.16 -4.99 -14.67
C PHE A 321 -2.62 -6.36 -15.12
N VAL A 322 -2.42 -7.30 -14.18
CA VAL A 322 -2.01 -8.69 -14.49
C VAL A 322 -3.14 -9.42 -15.23
N PRO A 323 -4.34 -9.68 -14.66
CA PRO A 323 -5.40 -10.35 -15.41
C PRO A 323 -5.79 -9.57 -16.67
N LEU A 324 -5.78 -8.23 -16.67
CA LEU A 324 -6.00 -7.42 -17.88
C LEU A 324 -5.07 -7.80 -19.04
N THR A 325 -3.83 -8.21 -18.75
CA THR A 325 -2.83 -8.60 -19.76
C THR A 325 -3.15 -9.97 -20.39
N PHE A 326 -3.78 -10.88 -19.64
CA PHE A 326 -4.03 -12.28 -20.05
C PHE A 326 -5.48 -12.58 -20.43
N LEU A 327 -6.43 -11.67 -20.15
CA LEU A 327 -7.82 -11.88 -20.50
C LEU A 327 -8.03 -11.97 -22.02
N PRO A 328 -9.03 -12.75 -22.48
CA PRO A 328 -9.38 -12.84 -23.89
C PRO A 328 -9.78 -11.48 -24.48
N THR A 329 -9.31 -11.19 -25.69
CA THR A 329 -9.57 -9.92 -26.40
C THR A 329 -11.03 -9.74 -26.83
N ASP A 330 -11.76 -10.84 -26.99
CA ASP A 330 -13.18 -10.89 -27.33
C ASP A 330 -14.10 -10.82 -26.10
N LEU A 331 -13.52 -10.68 -24.90
CA LEU A 331 -14.23 -10.64 -23.61
C LEU A 331 -15.08 -11.89 -23.32
N ASP A 332 -14.81 -13.00 -24.01
CA ASP A 332 -15.43 -14.28 -23.69
C ASP A 332 -14.75 -14.90 -22.45
N PHE A 333 -15.30 -14.60 -21.28
CA PHE A 333 -14.77 -15.08 -20.01
C PHE A 333 -14.78 -16.61 -19.88
N SER A 334 -15.51 -17.35 -20.71
CA SER A 334 -15.45 -18.82 -20.71
C SER A 334 -14.07 -19.35 -21.12
N LYS A 335 -13.28 -18.55 -21.85
CA LYS A 335 -11.90 -18.84 -22.25
C LYS A 335 -10.87 -18.40 -21.20
N SER A 336 -11.31 -17.77 -20.11
CA SER A 336 -10.40 -17.32 -19.06
C SER A 336 -9.90 -18.50 -18.24
N HIS A 337 -8.59 -18.57 -18.07
CA HIS A 337 -7.96 -19.56 -17.21
C HIS A 337 -7.80 -19.02 -15.79
N TRP A 338 -7.94 -19.88 -14.78
CA TRP A 338 -7.86 -19.48 -13.36
C TRP A 338 -6.53 -18.78 -13.03
N SER A 339 -5.43 -19.16 -13.68
CA SER A 339 -4.10 -18.60 -13.43
C SER A 339 -3.96 -17.13 -13.86
N HIS A 340 -4.88 -16.61 -14.67
CA HIS A 340 -4.93 -15.18 -14.99
C HIS A 340 -5.20 -14.36 -13.71
N PHE A 341 -5.97 -14.93 -12.78
CA PHE A 341 -6.41 -14.29 -11.53
C PHE A 341 -5.72 -14.80 -10.27
N LEU A 342 -5.18 -16.03 -10.28
CA LEU A 342 -4.43 -16.61 -9.17
C LEU A 342 -3.03 -16.99 -9.67
N ASN A 343 -2.08 -16.10 -9.44
CA ASN A 343 -0.65 -16.28 -9.73
C ASN A 343 0.16 -15.60 -8.63
N TYR A 344 1.48 -15.77 -8.62
CA TYR A 344 2.31 -15.26 -7.52
C TYR A 344 2.24 -13.74 -7.32
N ALA A 345 1.86 -12.95 -8.33
CA ALA A 345 1.75 -11.49 -8.16
C ALA A 345 0.56 -11.08 -7.28
N ILE A 346 -0.40 -11.98 -7.01
CA ILE A 346 -1.49 -11.75 -6.05
C ILE A 346 -0.96 -11.59 -4.61
N LEU A 347 0.28 -12.03 -4.34
CA LEU A 347 0.94 -11.80 -3.06
C LEU A 347 1.06 -10.31 -2.73
N ALA A 348 1.13 -9.41 -3.73
CA ALA A 348 1.17 -7.97 -3.52
C ALA A 348 -0.04 -7.45 -2.71
N PRO A 349 -1.29 -7.53 -3.20
CA PRO A 349 -2.45 -7.10 -2.43
C PRO A 349 -2.70 -7.95 -1.17
N LEU A 350 -2.45 -9.26 -1.21
CA LEU A 350 -2.68 -10.12 -0.05
C LEU A 350 -1.73 -9.79 1.11
N ALA A 351 -0.46 -9.53 0.83
CA ALA A 351 0.51 -9.17 1.86
C ALA A 351 0.19 -7.79 2.46
N MET A 352 -0.31 -6.85 1.66
CA MET A 352 -0.83 -5.58 2.16
C MET A 352 -2.04 -5.77 3.08
N ASN A 353 -3.02 -6.60 2.71
CA ASN A 353 -4.15 -6.91 3.60
C ASN A 353 -3.67 -7.56 4.91
N ALA A 354 -2.71 -8.50 4.82
CA ALA A 354 -2.12 -9.19 5.97
C ALA A 354 -1.37 -8.25 6.92
N LEU A 355 -0.82 -7.13 6.42
CA LEU A 355 -0.25 -6.07 7.26
C LEU A 355 -1.35 -5.19 7.88
N PHE A 356 -2.30 -4.74 7.08
CA PHE A 356 -3.30 -3.75 7.51
C PHE A 356 -4.27 -4.30 8.55
N LEU A 357 -4.67 -5.57 8.45
CA LEU A 357 -5.64 -6.14 9.38
C LEU A 357 -5.13 -6.22 10.83
N PRO A 358 -3.95 -6.81 11.15
CA PRO A 358 -3.40 -6.79 12.50
C PRO A 358 -3.07 -5.38 12.99
N SER A 359 -2.54 -4.53 12.11
CA SER A 359 -2.23 -3.12 12.41
C SER A 359 -3.49 -2.34 12.85
N ALA A 360 -4.59 -2.46 12.09
CA ALA A 360 -5.87 -1.85 12.43
C ALA A 360 -6.41 -2.40 13.76
N ARG A 361 -6.42 -3.72 13.94
CA ARG A 361 -6.88 -4.35 15.20
C ARG A 361 -6.11 -3.84 16.42
N TYR A 362 -4.79 -3.72 16.31
CA TYR A 362 -3.97 -3.18 17.38
C TYR A 362 -4.28 -1.70 17.67
N SER A 363 -4.38 -0.87 16.63
CA SER A 363 -4.77 0.55 16.79
C SER A 363 -6.16 0.74 17.37
N GLU A 364 -7.12 -0.11 16.98
CA GLU A 364 -8.48 -0.11 17.52
C GLU A 364 -8.50 -0.56 18.98
N GLN A 365 -7.70 -1.55 19.37
CA GLN A 365 -7.56 -1.98 20.76
C GLN A 365 -7.08 -0.82 21.65
N VAL A 366 -5.99 -0.14 21.24
CA VAL A 366 -5.47 1.03 21.97
C VAL A 366 -6.54 2.13 22.06
N SER A 367 -7.34 2.31 21.00
CA SER A 367 -8.44 3.28 21.00
C SER A 367 -9.57 2.87 21.96
N ALA A 368 -9.93 1.59 22.03
CA ALA A 368 -10.96 1.06 22.92
C ALA A 368 -10.56 1.05 24.39
N GLU A 369 -9.26 0.94 24.69
CA GLU A 369 -8.72 1.10 26.04
C GLU A 369 -8.80 2.56 26.51
N LYS A 370 -8.60 3.51 25.58
CA LYS A 370 -8.63 4.95 25.88
C LYS A 370 -10.06 5.52 25.88
N TYR A 371 -10.93 5.03 25.00
CA TYR A 371 -12.26 5.55 24.77
C TYR A 371 -13.29 4.40 24.85
N PRO A 372 -13.97 4.20 26.00
CA PRO A 372 -14.88 3.08 26.20
C PRO A 372 -15.98 2.96 25.12
N GLU A 373 -16.48 4.09 24.62
CA GLU A 373 -17.51 4.19 23.57
C GLU A 373 -17.03 3.67 22.21
N TYR A 374 -15.71 3.52 22.00
CA TYR A 374 -15.16 2.98 20.76
C TYR A 374 -15.63 1.56 20.47
N LYS A 375 -15.93 0.77 21.52
CA LYS A 375 -16.49 -0.59 21.35
C LYS A 375 -17.86 -0.56 20.66
N ASP A 376 -18.67 0.47 20.91
CA ASP A 376 -19.96 0.62 20.23
C ASP A 376 -19.78 1.07 18.78
N TYR A 377 -18.74 1.87 18.50
CA TYR A 377 -18.35 2.19 17.13
C TYR A 377 -17.92 0.93 16.34
N GLN A 378 -17.14 0.05 16.96
CA GLN A 378 -16.78 -1.25 16.36
C GLN A 378 -17.99 -2.14 16.06
N LYS A 379 -19.01 -2.11 16.93
CA LYS A 379 -20.26 -2.82 16.71
C LYS A 379 -21.08 -2.23 15.56
N ARG A 380 -21.10 -0.90 15.44
CA ARG A 380 -22.00 -0.18 14.53
C ARG A 380 -21.49 0.01 13.11
N VAL A 381 -20.19 0.26 12.94
CA VAL A 381 -19.57 0.62 11.66
C VAL A 381 -18.57 -0.46 11.28
N GLY A 382 -18.50 -0.89 10.02
CA GLY A 382 -17.57 -1.89 9.51
C GLY A 382 -16.11 -1.43 9.52
N MET A 383 -15.15 -2.36 9.66
CA MET A 383 -13.73 -2.00 9.79
C MET A 383 -13.17 -1.34 8.52
N PHE A 384 -13.42 -1.97 7.36
CA PHE A 384 -12.90 -1.53 6.07
C PHE A 384 -14.01 -1.30 5.03
N LEU A 385 -14.92 -2.26 4.86
CA LEU A 385 -15.91 -2.22 3.78
C LEU A 385 -17.21 -1.54 4.22
N PRO A 386 -17.76 -0.60 3.42
CA PRO A 386 -19.06 0.01 3.70
C PRO A 386 -20.23 -0.97 3.78
N ILE A 387 -20.15 -2.10 3.06
CA ILE A 387 -21.20 -3.12 3.09
C ILE A 387 -21.39 -3.73 4.48
N ASP A 388 -20.32 -3.87 5.27
CA ASP A 388 -20.40 -4.34 6.65
C ASP A 388 -21.22 -3.37 7.51
N THR A 389 -21.07 -2.06 7.28
CA THR A 389 -21.86 -1.02 7.95
C THR A 389 -23.33 -1.09 7.57
N LEU A 390 -23.64 -1.38 6.30
CA LEU A 390 -25.01 -1.58 5.83
C LEU A 390 -25.66 -2.79 6.51
N ILE A 391 -24.95 -3.93 6.55
CA ILE A 391 -25.43 -5.14 7.23
C ILE A 391 -25.68 -4.88 8.72
N ARG A 392 -24.75 -4.18 9.39
CA ARG A 392 -24.92 -3.77 10.80
C ARG A 392 -26.12 -2.83 10.99
N THR A 393 -26.38 -1.94 10.04
CA THR A 393 -27.55 -1.05 10.06
C THR A 393 -28.84 -1.86 10.01
N VAL A 394 -28.91 -2.89 9.16
CA VAL A 394 -30.06 -3.81 9.11
C VAL A 394 -30.22 -4.55 10.46
N TYR A 395 -29.14 -5.10 11.00
CA TYR A 395 -29.16 -5.77 12.32
C TYR A 395 -29.72 -4.87 13.43
N TYR A 396 -29.26 -3.62 13.53
CA TYR A 396 -29.74 -2.68 14.55
C TYR A 396 -31.18 -2.20 14.33
N ASN A 397 -31.72 -2.35 13.13
CA ASN A 397 -33.09 -1.99 12.82
C ASN A 397 -34.08 -3.15 13.03
N VAL A 398 -33.62 -4.39 12.86
CA VAL A 398 -34.50 -5.57 12.82
C VAL A 398 -34.31 -6.49 14.02
N VAL A 399 -33.09 -6.64 14.52
CA VAL A 399 -32.73 -7.70 15.49
C VAL A 399 -32.35 -7.14 16.86
N ALA A 400 -31.56 -6.06 16.91
CA ALA A 400 -31.04 -5.54 18.17
C ALA A 400 -32.17 -5.02 19.09
N SER A 401 -31.97 -5.13 20.41
CA SER A 401 -32.91 -4.56 21.38
C SER A 401 -32.99 -3.02 21.24
N LYS A 402 -34.16 -2.44 21.54
CA LYS A 402 -34.34 -0.98 21.47
C LYS A 402 -33.35 -0.23 22.36
N GLU A 403 -33.01 -0.80 23.53
CA GLU A 403 -32.04 -0.25 24.46
C GLU A 403 -30.62 -0.30 23.90
N GLU A 404 -30.19 -1.45 23.37
CA GLU A 404 -28.85 -1.58 22.79
C GLU A 404 -28.70 -0.64 21.59
N LYS A 405 -29.70 -0.60 20.70
CA LYS A 405 -29.72 0.34 19.57
C LYS A 405 -29.58 1.77 20.05
N ARG A 406 -30.39 2.20 21.03
CA ARG A 406 -30.35 3.57 21.56
C ARG A 406 -28.98 3.92 22.14
N ARG A 407 -28.38 3.01 22.91
CA ARG A 407 -27.05 3.18 23.51
C ARG A 407 -25.97 3.31 22.44
N VAL A 408 -25.94 2.38 21.49
CA VAL A 408 -24.93 2.35 20.41
C VAL A 408 -25.06 3.59 19.54
N GLU A 409 -26.26 3.91 19.05
CA GLU A 409 -26.48 5.09 18.20
C GLU A 409 -26.12 6.40 18.94
N ALA A 410 -26.45 6.52 20.24
CA ALA A 410 -26.06 7.68 21.04
C ALA A 410 -24.54 7.79 21.21
N ASN A 411 -23.85 6.68 21.46
CA ASN A 411 -22.40 6.66 21.64
C ASN A 411 -21.65 6.92 20.31
N VAL A 412 -22.17 6.47 19.17
CA VAL A 412 -21.51 6.62 17.86
C VAL A 412 -21.82 7.98 17.20
N TRP A 413 -23.06 8.43 17.24
CA TRP A 413 -23.51 9.63 16.51
C TRP A 413 -23.74 10.84 17.42
N GLY A 414 -23.83 10.62 18.73
CA GLY A 414 -24.26 11.64 19.69
C GLY A 414 -25.77 11.58 19.94
N VAL A 415 -26.22 12.27 20.99
CA VAL A 415 -27.65 12.35 21.33
C VAL A 415 -28.32 13.40 20.45
N SER A 416 -29.31 13.00 19.65
CA SER A 416 -30.17 13.96 18.92
C SER A 416 -30.79 14.97 19.89
N GLN A 417 -30.72 16.26 19.57
CA GLN A 417 -31.37 17.36 20.32
C GLN A 417 -32.87 17.08 20.57
N ASN A 418 -33.54 16.36 19.66
CA ASN A 418 -34.96 15.99 19.80
C ASN A 418 -35.23 14.96 20.93
N ILE A 419 -34.22 14.22 21.39
CA ILE A 419 -34.34 13.29 22.52
C ILE A 419 -34.16 14.03 23.85
N LYS A 420 -33.28 15.04 23.91
CA LYS A 420 -33.12 15.89 25.10
C LYS A 420 -34.40 16.65 25.47
N LYS A 421 -35.20 17.07 24.48
CA LYS A 421 -36.51 17.72 24.68
C LYS A 421 -37.62 16.81 25.19
N LYS A 422 -37.46 15.48 25.14
CA LYS A 422 -38.44 14.51 25.67
C LYS A 422 -38.12 14.04 27.10
N SER A 423 -36.98 14.45 27.64
CA SER A 423 -36.51 14.08 28.99
C SER A 423 -36.41 15.28 29.95
N GLN A 424 -36.83 16.46 29.50
CA GLN A 424 -37.20 17.61 30.34
C GLN A 424 -38.72 17.67 30.36
#